data_AF-A0A5E7VZQ2-F1
#
_entry.id   AF-A0A5E7VZQ2-F1
#
_cell.length_a   1.000
_cell.length_b   1.000
_cell.length_c   1.000
_cell.angle_alpha   90.00
_cell.angle_beta   90.00
_cell.angle_gamma   90.00
#
_symmetry.space_group_name_H-M   'P 1'
#
loop_
_entity.id
_entity.type
_entity.pdbx_description
1 polymer ?
#
loop_
_entity_poly.entity_id
_entity_poly.type
_entity_poly.pdbx_seq_one_letter_code
_entity_poly.pdbx_strand_id
1 'polypeptide(L)'
;MLFSKRLLSPRRSGITIVSGCDRIRFKSFVNHKLFADVNGANYVWSFMLRREGMNPYLRKIEIIQAALGADEWVFWLDDDAYFTDFS
;
A
#
# COMPACT_ATOMS: atom_id res chain seq x y z
N MET A 1 -14.19 30.39 -26.47
CA MET A 1 -13.04 29.53 -26.17
C MET A 1 -13.42 28.67 -24.96
N LEU A 2 -13.94 27.46 -25.19
CA LEU A 2 -14.39 26.54 -24.13
C LEU A 2 -13.18 25.70 -23.70
N PHE A 3 -12.67 25.93 -22.49
CA PHE A 3 -11.68 25.04 -21.88
C PHE A 3 -12.37 23.72 -21.56
N SER A 4 -12.08 22.70 -22.38
CA SER A 4 -12.33 21.31 -22.04
C SER A 4 -11.51 20.99 -20.80
N LYS A 5 -12.17 20.83 -19.65
CA LYS A 5 -11.60 20.11 -18.50
C LYS A 5 -11.46 18.66 -18.94
N ARG A 6 -10.37 18.34 -19.65
CA ARG A 6 -9.83 16.99 -19.60
C ARG A 6 -9.60 16.73 -18.12
N LEU A 7 -10.44 15.89 -17.52
CA LEU A 7 -10.08 15.14 -16.33
C LEU A 7 -8.82 14.38 -16.71
N LEU A 8 -7.66 15.00 -16.47
CA LEU A 8 -6.40 14.30 -16.48
C LEU A 8 -6.56 13.27 -15.36
N SER A 9 -6.68 12.00 -15.73
CA SER A 9 -6.45 10.94 -14.75
C SER A 9 -5.13 11.26 -14.06
N PRO A 10 -5.07 11.28 -12.71
CA PRO A 10 -3.81 11.51 -12.01
C PRO A 10 -2.74 10.62 -12.65
N ARG A 11 -1.56 11.18 -12.95
CA ARG A 11 -0.44 10.33 -13.37
C ARG A 11 -0.23 9.34 -12.24
N ARG A 12 -0.39 8.04 -12.53
CA ARG A 12 -0.04 6.98 -11.59
C ARG A 12 1.42 7.18 -11.17
N SER A 13 1.68 7.15 -9.87
CA SER A 13 3.01 7.44 -9.31
C SER A 13 4.06 6.38 -9.64
N GLY A 14 3.68 5.25 -10.22
CA GLY A 14 4.57 4.10 -10.39
C GLY A 14 4.97 3.49 -9.05
N ILE A 15 4.18 3.70 -8.00
CA ILE A 15 4.40 3.15 -6.66
C ILE A 15 3.20 2.30 -6.26
N THR A 16 3.47 1.08 -5.80
CA THR A 16 2.54 0.26 -5.02
C THR A 16 2.95 0.29 -3.56
N ILE A 17 2.11 0.87 -2.70
CA ILE A 17 2.23 0.77 -1.24
C ILE A 17 1.68 -0.59 -0.81
N VAL A 18 2.48 -1.34 -0.06
CA VAL A 18 2.15 -2.68 0.41
C VAL A 18 2.20 -2.71 1.93
N SER A 19 1.13 -3.17 2.55
CA SER A 19 1.08 -3.36 4.00
C SER A 19 0.48 -4.72 4.32
N GLY A 20 0.72 -5.21 5.53
CA GLY A 20 0.08 -6.43 5.98
C GLY A 20 0.32 -6.75 7.44
N CYS A 21 -0.51 -7.64 7.95
CA CYS A 21 -0.44 -8.10 9.32
C CYS A 21 -0.92 -9.54 9.45
N ASP A 22 -0.68 -10.13 10.62
CA ASP A 22 -1.18 -11.45 11.00
C ASP A 22 -2.33 -11.42 12.00
N ARG A 23 -2.57 -10.23 12.54
CA ARG A 23 -3.71 -9.87 13.37
C ARG A 23 -4.05 -8.42 13.11
N ILE A 24 -5.32 -8.13 12.88
CA ILE A 24 -5.81 -6.75 12.83
C ILE A 24 -5.75 -6.16 14.23
N ARG A 25 -4.70 -5.40 14.51
CA ARG A 25 -4.49 -4.63 15.75
C ARG A 25 -4.92 -3.18 15.56
N PHE A 26 -4.69 -2.67 14.36
CA PHE A 26 -4.87 -1.28 13.99
C PHE A 26 -5.72 -1.18 12.70
N LYS A 27 -6.36 -0.02 12.51
CA LYS A 27 -7.06 0.32 11.26
C LYS A 27 -6.18 1.14 10.30
N SER A 28 -4.86 0.97 10.40
CA SER A 28 -3.85 1.67 9.60
C SER A 28 -4.05 1.50 8.10
N PHE A 29 -4.58 0.35 7.66
CA PHE A 29 -4.91 0.10 6.25
C PHE A 29 -5.88 1.13 5.65
N VAL A 30 -6.74 1.76 6.46
CA VAL A 30 -7.61 2.87 6.03
C VAL A 30 -6.79 4.13 5.77
N ASN A 31 -5.87 4.47 6.66
CA ASN A 31 -4.96 5.61 6.51
C ASN A 31 -4.05 5.44 5.28
N HIS A 32 -3.49 4.24 5.10
CA HIS A 32 -2.62 3.93 3.97
C HIS A 32 -3.37 4.00 2.63
N LYS A 33 -4.58 3.41 2.56
CA LYS A 33 -5.41 3.46 1.35
C LYS A 33 -5.77 4.90 0.97
N LEU A 34 -6.15 5.72 1.96
CA LEU A 34 -6.46 7.12 1.72
C LEU A 34 -5.25 7.88 1.17
N PHE A 35 -4.06 7.66 1.73
CA PHE A 35 -2.83 8.31 1.25
C PHE A 35 -2.51 7.89 -0.19
N ALA A 36 -2.64 6.60 -0.49
CA ALA A 36 -2.42 6.07 -1.83
C ALA A 36 -3.38 6.70 -2.86
N ASP A 37 -4.66 6.81 -2.52
CA ASP A 37 -5.67 7.40 -3.40
C ASP A 37 -5.41 8.88 -3.69
N VAL A 38 -5.06 9.65 -2.65
CA VAL A 38 -4.72 11.07 -2.78
C VAL A 38 -3.49 11.27 -3.68
N ASN A 39 -2.51 10.39 -3.60
CA ASN A 39 -1.22 10.51 -4.30
C ASN A 39 -1.13 9.70 -5.60
N GLY A 40 -2.24 9.09 -6.06
CA GLY A 40 -2.25 8.29 -7.29
C GLY A 40 -1.36 7.05 -7.25
N ALA A 41 -1.10 6.51 -6.05
CA ALA A 41 -0.38 5.25 -5.84
C ALA A 41 -1.36 4.07 -5.79
N ASN A 42 -0.86 2.87 -6.09
CA ASN A 42 -1.59 1.64 -5.82
C ASN A 42 -1.45 1.26 -4.34
N TYR A 43 -2.45 0.55 -3.82
CA TYR A 43 -2.41 0.03 -2.45
C TYR A 43 -2.79 -1.45 -2.43
N VAL A 44 -1.92 -2.25 -1.81
CA VAL A 44 -2.16 -3.68 -1.56
C VAL A 44 -2.07 -3.91 -0.07
N TRP A 45 -3.11 -4.54 0.49
CA TRP A 45 -3.14 -4.96 1.88
C TRP A 45 -3.26 -6.48 1.95
N SER A 46 -2.43 -7.10 2.80
CA SER A 46 -2.41 -8.54 2.98
C SER A 46 -2.65 -8.93 4.43
N PHE A 47 -3.67 -9.76 4.65
CA PHE A 47 -3.86 -10.47 5.90
C PHE A 47 -3.45 -11.92 5.71
N MET A 48 -2.35 -12.31 6.31
CA MET A 48 -1.87 -13.68 6.28
C MET A 48 -1.87 -14.20 7.71
N LEU A 49 -2.53 -15.33 7.97
CA LEU A 49 -2.47 -15.97 9.30
C LEU A 49 -1.06 -16.48 9.57
N ARG A 50 -0.64 -16.42 10.85
CA ARG A 50 0.67 -16.94 11.26
C ARG A 50 0.74 -18.45 11.00
N ARG A 51 1.69 -18.88 10.18
CA ARG A 51 2.01 -20.31 10.02
C ARG A 51 2.93 -20.75 11.15
N GLU A 52 2.70 -21.95 11.67
CA GLU A 52 3.59 -22.55 12.68
C GLU A 52 5.02 -22.68 12.13
N GLY A 53 6.01 -22.46 12.99
CA GLY A 53 7.43 -22.52 12.61
C GLY A 53 7.96 -21.34 11.78
N MET A 54 7.10 -20.43 11.29
CA MET A 54 7.57 -19.27 10.54
C MET A 54 7.98 -18.11 11.46
N ASN A 55 9.12 -17.49 11.16
CA ASN A 55 9.49 -16.22 11.78
C ASN A 55 8.50 -15.13 11.34
N PRO A 56 7.76 -14.50 12.27
CA PRO A 56 6.73 -13.51 11.93
C PRO A 56 7.27 -12.31 11.14
N TYR A 57 8.54 -11.95 11.32
CA TYR A 57 9.17 -10.82 10.64
C TYR A 57 9.48 -11.09 9.16
N LEU A 58 9.63 -12.34 8.75
CA LEU A 58 9.93 -12.70 7.36
C LEU A 58 8.71 -12.67 6.45
N ARG A 59 7.51 -12.62 7.02
CA ARG A 59 6.25 -12.58 6.26
C ARG A 59 6.16 -11.41 5.28
N LYS A 60 6.76 -10.27 5.64
CA LYS A 60 6.83 -9.11 4.75
C LYS A 60 7.48 -9.47 3.41
N ILE A 61 8.42 -10.42 3.40
CA ILE A 61 9.08 -10.89 2.18
C ILE A 61 8.08 -11.60 1.26
N GLU A 62 7.25 -12.52 1.77
CA GLU A 62 6.24 -13.22 0.96
C GLU A 62 5.22 -12.22 0.35
N ILE A 63 4.79 -11.25 1.16
CA ILE A 63 3.83 -10.22 0.72
C ILE A 63 4.47 -9.30 -0.33
N ILE A 64 5.70 -8.85 -0.11
CA ILE A 64 6.43 -8.00 -1.06
C ILE A 64 6.67 -8.76 -2.37
N GLN A 65 7.07 -10.03 -2.31
CA GLN A 65 7.28 -10.87 -3.49
C GLN A 65 6.02 -10.99 -4.36
N ALA A 66 4.84 -11.12 -3.73
CA ALA A 66 3.57 -11.17 -4.45
C ALA A 66 3.20 -9.82 -5.12
N ALA A 67 3.80 -8.71 -4.69
CA ALA A 67 3.57 -7.37 -5.24
C ALA A 67 4.66 -6.94 -6.24
N LEU A 68 5.74 -7.71 -6.40
CA LEU A 68 6.79 -7.40 -7.38
C LEU A 68 6.21 -7.39 -8.80
N GLY A 69 6.64 -6.40 -9.60
CA GLY A 69 6.18 -6.21 -10.97
C GLY A 69 4.82 -5.53 -11.13
N ALA A 70 4.15 -5.15 -10.03
CA ALA A 70 2.93 -4.35 -10.09
C ALA A 70 3.19 -2.91 -10.59
N ASP A 71 4.30 -2.33 -10.15
CA ASP A 71 4.77 -0.99 -10.49
C ASP A 71 6.31 -0.93 -10.42
N GLU A 72 6.89 0.23 -10.77
CA GLU A 72 8.34 0.49 -10.68
C GLU A 72 8.86 0.36 -9.24
N TRP A 73 8.07 0.81 -8.26
CA TRP A 73 8.42 0.80 -6.85
C TRP A 73 7.40 0.03 -6.01
N VAL A 74 7.91 -0.82 -5.12
CA VAL A 74 7.13 -1.45 -4.05
C VAL A 74 7.55 -0.82 -2.72
N PHE A 75 6.62 -0.17 -2.04
CA PHE A 75 6.87 0.51 -0.78
C PHE A 75 6.19 -0.25 0.37
N TRP A 76 6.99 -1.00 1.15
CA TRP A 76 6.49 -1.70 2.33
C TRP A 76 6.18 -0.72 3.48
N LEU A 77 5.03 -0.89 4.12
CA LEU A 77 4.59 -0.10 5.26
C LEU A 77 4.04 -1.01 6.36
N ASP A 78 4.64 -0.95 7.56
CA ASP A 78 4.20 -1.73 8.72
C ASP A 78 2.78 -1.32 9.15
N ASP A 79 2.03 -2.24 9.77
CA ASP A 79 0.63 -2.03 10.17
C ASP A 79 0.45 -1.09 11.37
N ASP A 80 1.54 -0.64 11.98
CA ASP A 80 1.58 0.35 13.06
C ASP A 80 2.17 1.70 12.62
N ALA A 81 2.54 1.84 11.35
CA ALA A 81 2.97 3.11 10.75
C ALA A 81 1.79 3.88 10.15
N TYR A 82 1.86 5.22 10.16
CA TYR A 82 0.79 6.09 9.65
C TYR A 82 1.36 7.28 8.88
N PHE A 83 0.68 7.65 7.81
CA PHE A 83 0.87 8.95 7.17
C PHE A 83 0.17 10.02 8.01
N THR A 84 0.91 11.08 8.34
CA THR A 84 0.40 12.25 9.08
C THR A 84 0.26 13.49 8.21
N ASP A 85 0.85 13.46 7.01
CA ASP A 85 0.73 14.49 5.97
C ASP A 85 0.28 13.81 4.66
N PHE A 86 -0.67 14.44 3.98
CA PHE A 86 -1.33 13.94 2.77
C PHE A 86 -1.18 14.92 1.59
N SER A 87 -0.41 15.99 1.77
CA SER A 87 -0.22 17.06 0.79
C SER A 87 0.80 16.73 -0.30
#